data_AF-A0AAJ6AML2-F1
#
_entry.id   AF-A0AAJ6AML2-F1
#
_cell.length_a   1.000
_cell.length_b   1.000
_cell.length_c   1.000
_cell.angle_alpha   90.00
_cell.angle_beta   90.00
_cell.angle_gamma   90.00
#
_symmetry.space_group_name_H-M   'P 1'
#
loop_
_entity.id
_entity.type
_entity.pdbx_description
1 polymer ?
#
loop_
_entity_poly.entity_id
_entity_poly.type
_entity_poly.pdbx_seq_one_letter_code
_entity_poly.pdbx_strand_id
1 'polypeptide(L)'
;MRSRSSLSLQFRAEAYDFPTGSVTAGTVMSWLDKAGYATAASWTGTNVVAGYVGNLHFAHPVPVETPITVQCRMLYTGTSSVHVQSRLVLPTIRDDEGQPTVATEVIMVYVAIDDNGEKVRVKPWEPTTDAAKERAVKAKARSDQLKASEKSLMTIAFPEQEETTAEIIRLRFIVSEPDAGVGIRVGGGSVLRWLDEAANVCGARWVQDNVVAVFAGGVRFENMVYGGDLLEIEARLVHTSAHSMHVMLRAWTSTRFDPTQIPVAHGITVLVDPGQDGKAKRIRPWHPRTVLETELEQHCTELVRMRNEIAYSWAV
;
A
#
# COMPACT_ATOMS: atom_id res chain seq x y z
N MET A 1 -27.80 -6.87 15.41
CA MET A 1 -26.38 -6.77 15.83
C MET A 1 -25.91 -5.33 15.58
N ARG A 2 -25.28 -4.63 16.54
CA ARG A 2 -24.81 -3.24 16.31
C ARG A 2 -23.59 -3.27 15.39
N SER A 3 -23.65 -2.61 14.23
CA SER A 3 -22.49 -2.41 13.36
C SER A 3 -21.37 -1.70 14.14
N ARG A 4 -20.18 -2.31 14.20
CA ARG A 4 -19.02 -1.73 14.90
C ARG A 4 -18.32 -0.74 13.97
N SER A 5 -18.17 0.50 14.41
CA SER A 5 -17.47 1.57 13.66
C SER A 5 -15.97 1.63 13.95
N SER A 6 -15.46 0.74 14.79
CA SER A 6 -14.04 0.60 15.12
C SER A 6 -13.72 -0.83 15.54
N LEU A 7 -12.46 -1.22 15.33
CA LEU A 7 -11.92 -2.54 15.66
C LEU A 7 -10.44 -2.38 16.03
N SER A 8 -9.92 -3.27 16.87
CA SER A 8 -8.48 -3.36 17.10
C SER A 8 -8.04 -4.82 17.13
N LEU A 9 -6.91 -5.10 16.50
CA LEU A 9 -6.23 -6.40 16.54
C LEU A 9 -4.95 -6.24 17.35
N GLN A 10 -4.75 -7.13 18.32
CA GLN A 10 -3.53 -7.19 19.12
C GLN A 10 -2.87 -8.54 18.91
N PHE A 11 -1.61 -8.52 18.53
CA PHE A 11 -0.83 -9.72 18.26
C PHE A 11 0.66 -9.38 18.33
N ARG A 12 1.50 -10.41 18.27
CA ARG A 12 2.95 -10.25 18.26
C ARG A 12 3.43 -10.16 16.81
N ALA A 13 4.37 -9.25 16.54
CA ALA A 13 5.01 -9.09 15.24
C ALA A 13 5.94 -10.27 14.94
N GLU A 14 5.35 -11.39 14.55
CA GLU A 14 6.09 -12.52 14.02
C GLU A 14 6.50 -12.19 12.58
N ALA A 15 7.80 -12.22 12.28
CA ALA A 15 8.28 -12.21 10.90
C ALA A 15 9.31 -13.31 10.72
N TYR A 16 9.05 -14.17 9.74
CA TYR A 16 9.85 -15.36 9.50
C TYR A 16 10.97 -15.15 8.47
N ASP A 17 11.09 -13.95 7.87
CA ASP A 17 11.74 -13.84 6.56
C ASP A 17 12.75 -12.68 6.36
N PHE A 18 13.07 -11.84 7.36
CA PHE A 18 13.99 -10.68 7.14
C PHE A 18 15.26 -10.68 8.02
N PRO A 19 16.47 -10.57 7.42
CA PRO A 19 17.74 -10.66 8.13
C PRO A 19 18.05 -9.45 9.04
N THR A 20 17.25 -8.38 8.96
CA THR A 20 17.47 -7.12 9.70
C THR A 20 16.80 -7.07 11.07
N GLY A 21 16.03 -8.10 11.45
CA GLY A 21 15.30 -8.13 12.74
C GLY A 21 14.11 -7.18 12.82
N SER A 22 13.72 -6.56 11.71
CA SER A 22 12.48 -5.78 11.57
C SER A 22 11.57 -6.38 10.51
N VAL A 23 10.27 -6.17 10.67
CA VAL A 23 9.28 -6.66 9.70
C VAL A 23 9.27 -5.77 8.44
N THR A 24 8.89 -6.35 7.31
CA THR A 24 8.81 -5.61 6.03
C THR A 24 7.62 -4.67 5.98
N ALA A 25 7.70 -3.66 5.10
CA ALA A 25 6.60 -2.76 4.82
C ALA A 25 5.38 -3.52 4.26
N GLY A 26 5.60 -4.52 3.39
CA GLY A 26 4.56 -5.41 2.88
C GLY A 26 3.78 -6.14 3.98
N THR A 27 4.49 -6.63 5.01
CA THR A 27 3.88 -7.28 6.16
C THR A 27 3.04 -6.31 6.99
N VAL A 28 3.56 -5.10 7.25
CA VAL A 28 2.81 -4.04 7.93
C VAL A 28 1.53 -3.67 7.16
N MET A 29 1.64 -3.50 5.84
CA MET A 29 0.50 -3.20 4.97
C MET A 29 -0.56 -4.32 5.00
N SER A 30 -0.14 -5.59 5.03
CA SER A 30 -1.04 -6.73 5.17
C SER A 30 -1.81 -6.72 6.49
N TRP A 31 -1.15 -6.38 7.60
CA TRP A 31 -1.81 -6.26 8.91
C TRP A 31 -2.81 -5.11 8.97
N LEU A 32 -2.44 -3.95 8.42
CA LEU A 32 -3.34 -2.81 8.29
C LEU A 32 -4.57 -3.21 7.48
N ASP A 33 -4.39 -3.85 6.32
CA ASP A 33 -5.48 -4.30 5.46
C ASP A 33 -6.41 -5.29 6.16
N LYS A 34 -5.87 -6.30 6.88
CA LYS A 34 -6.69 -7.28 7.61
C LYS A 34 -7.64 -6.61 8.61
N ALA A 35 -7.13 -5.68 9.42
CA ALA A 35 -7.95 -4.97 10.39
C ALA A 35 -8.92 -3.97 9.72
N GLY A 36 -8.48 -3.31 8.64
CA GLY A 36 -9.28 -2.40 7.85
C GLY A 36 -10.46 -3.08 7.18
N TYR A 37 -10.21 -4.22 6.51
CA TYR A 37 -11.22 -5.10 5.93
C TYR A 37 -12.22 -5.52 7.00
N ALA A 38 -11.76 -6.02 8.15
CA ALA A 38 -12.65 -6.48 9.21
C ALA A 38 -13.55 -5.35 9.74
N THR A 39 -13.02 -4.12 9.83
CA THR A 39 -13.79 -2.94 10.22
C THR A 39 -14.86 -2.59 9.19
N ALA A 40 -14.47 -2.55 7.90
CA ALA A 40 -15.38 -2.22 6.82
C ALA A 40 -16.47 -3.30 6.64
N ALA A 41 -16.10 -4.58 6.59
CA ALA A 41 -17.04 -5.70 6.50
C ALA A 41 -18.00 -5.76 7.69
N SER A 42 -17.51 -5.49 8.91
CA SER A 42 -18.37 -5.39 10.11
C SER A 42 -19.38 -4.25 10.03
N TRP A 43 -19.05 -3.15 9.34
CA TRP A 43 -19.95 -2.03 9.15
C TRP A 43 -21.01 -2.32 8.09
N THR A 44 -20.58 -2.86 6.95
CA THR A 44 -21.44 -3.10 5.78
C THR A 44 -22.34 -4.32 5.94
N GLY A 45 -21.90 -5.33 6.72
CA GLY A 45 -22.57 -6.61 6.82
C GLY A 45 -22.41 -7.49 5.56
N THR A 46 -21.48 -7.16 4.67
CA THR A 46 -21.15 -7.92 3.45
C THR A 46 -19.64 -7.96 3.23
N ASN A 47 -19.21 -8.76 2.27
CA ASN A 47 -17.84 -8.76 1.77
C ASN A 47 -17.45 -7.39 1.22
N VAL A 48 -16.19 -7.02 1.43
CA VAL A 48 -15.60 -5.79 0.88
C VAL A 48 -14.30 -6.11 0.16
N VAL A 49 -13.92 -5.30 -0.80
CA VAL A 49 -12.61 -5.38 -1.46
C VAL A 49 -11.86 -4.08 -1.30
N ALA A 50 -10.53 -4.14 -1.19
CA ALA A 50 -9.72 -2.94 -1.21
C ALA A 50 -9.87 -2.26 -2.58
N GLY A 51 -10.18 -0.97 -2.60
CA GLY A 51 -10.21 -0.15 -3.82
C GLY A 51 -9.06 0.85 -3.88
N TYR A 52 -8.62 1.33 -2.71
CA TYR A 52 -7.50 2.25 -2.61
C TYR A 52 -6.82 2.17 -1.24
N VAL A 53 -5.49 2.27 -1.24
CA VAL A 53 -4.66 2.43 -0.06
C VAL A 53 -3.93 3.76 -0.16
N GLY A 54 -4.07 4.58 0.88
CA GLY A 54 -3.43 5.88 1.00
C GLY A 54 -1.90 5.81 1.04
N ASN A 55 -1.30 6.95 1.32
CA ASN A 55 0.15 7.06 1.50
C ASN A 55 0.51 6.59 2.91
N LEU A 56 1.57 5.78 3.02
CA LEU A 56 2.16 5.30 4.25
C LEU A 56 3.58 5.82 4.35
N HIS A 57 3.95 6.26 5.53
CA HIS A 57 5.33 6.52 5.93
C HIS A 57 5.74 5.48 6.96
N PHE A 58 6.93 4.92 6.81
CA PHE A 58 7.50 3.94 7.74
C PHE A 58 8.56 4.62 8.59
N ALA A 59 8.13 5.62 9.37
CA ALA A 59 9.03 6.44 10.18
C ALA A 59 9.66 5.64 11.34
N HIS A 60 8.94 4.64 11.86
CA HIS A 60 9.42 3.78 12.93
C HIS A 60 9.48 2.33 12.46
N PRO A 61 10.67 1.71 12.43
CA PRO A 61 10.79 0.28 12.22
C PRO A 61 9.98 -0.49 13.26
N VAL A 62 9.46 -1.66 12.85
CA VAL A 62 8.71 -2.54 13.74
C VAL A 62 9.57 -3.78 13.98
N PRO A 63 10.22 -3.91 15.15
CA PRO A 63 11.06 -5.06 15.42
C PRO A 63 10.24 -6.34 15.50
N VAL A 64 10.83 -7.45 15.08
CA VAL A 64 10.22 -8.77 15.28
C VAL A 64 9.98 -9.04 16.76
N GLU A 65 9.06 -9.94 17.07
CA GLU A 65 8.70 -10.33 18.42
C GLU A 65 8.17 -9.18 19.30
N THR A 66 7.79 -8.05 18.69
CA THR A 66 7.22 -6.89 19.40
C THR A 66 5.70 -7.02 19.51
N PRO A 67 5.09 -6.80 20.68
CA PRO A 67 3.63 -6.67 20.78
C PRO A 67 3.16 -5.46 19.98
N ILE A 68 2.17 -5.65 19.10
CA ILE A 68 1.62 -4.59 18.27
C ILE A 68 0.10 -4.52 18.38
N THR A 69 -0.44 -3.33 18.10
CA THR A 69 -1.88 -3.11 18.01
C THR A 69 -2.21 -2.41 16.70
N VAL A 70 -3.03 -3.04 15.85
CA VAL A 70 -3.62 -2.37 14.69
C VAL A 70 -4.97 -1.83 15.09
N GLN A 71 -5.12 -0.51 15.07
CA GLN A 71 -6.36 0.20 15.44
C GLN A 71 -7.04 0.74 14.18
N CYS A 72 -8.32 0.41 14.00
CA CYS A 72 -9.10 0.83 12.85
C CYS A 72 -10.38 1.56 13.28
N ARG A 73 -10.74 2.59 12.53
CA ARG A 73 -12.01 3.32 12.70
C ARG A 73 -12.59 3.81 11.39
N MET A 74 -13.91 3.84 11.32
CA MET A 74 -14.67 4.46 10.25
C MET A 74 -14.39 5.96 10.17
N LEU A 75 -14.23 6.46 8.95
CA LEU A 75 -14.09 7.89 8.67
C LEU A 75 -15.25 8.45 7.85
N TYR A 76 -15.75 7.68 6.88
CA TYR A 76 -16.75 8.13 5.92
C TYR A 76 -17.32 6.94 5.14
N THR A 77 -18.56 7.05 4.67
CA THR A 77 -19.18 6.09 3.74
C THR A 77 -19.69 6.82 2.51
N GLY A 78 -19.33 6.36 1.33
CA GLY A 78 -19.93 6.77 0.06
C GLY A 78 -21.17 5.94 -0.28
N THR A 79 -21.49 5.81 -1.57
CA THR A 79 -22.61 4.98 -2.02
C THR A 79 -22.36 3.50 -1.77
N SER A 80 -21.19 3.00 -2.17
CA SER A 80 -20.73 1.62 -1.95
C SER A 80 -19.35 1.55 -1.28
N SER A 81 -18.73 2.71 -1.00
CA SER A 81 -17.39 2.79 -0.43
C SER A 81 -17.42 3.01 1.08
N VAL A 82 -16.41 2.46 1.76
CA VAL A 82 -16.18 2.61 3.19
C VAL A 82 -14.74 3.05 3.41
N HIS A 83 -14.58 4.20 4.06
CA HIS A 83 -13.28 4.80 4.33
C HIS A 83 -12.90 4.50 5.77
N VAL A 84 -11.74 3.87 5.95
CA VAL A 84 -11.24 3.40 7.24
C VAL A 84 -9.86 3.99 7.48
N GLN A 85 -9.66 4.62 8.64
CA GLN A 85 -8.31 4.91 9.13
C GLN A 85 -7.79 3.67 9.85
N SER A 86 -6.57 3.28 9.54
CA SER A 86 -5.85 2.20 10.21
C SER A 86 -4.52 2.73 10.72
N ARG A 87 -4.18 2.41 11.97
CA ARG A 87 -2.92 2.82 12.60
C ARG A 87 -2.26 1.61 13.22
N LEU A 88 -0.96 1.45 13.00
CA LEU A 88 -0.14 0.47 13.70
C LEU A 88 0.51 1.15 14.92
N VAL A 89 0.21 0.64 16.10
CA VAL A 89 0.72 1.15 17.39
C VAL A 89 1.66 0.13 18.00
N LEU A 90 2.79 0.61 18.51
CA LEU A 90 3.79 -0.14 19.27
C LEU A 90 3.58 0.15 20.77
N PRO A 91 2.71 -0.59 21.47
CA PRO A 91 2.33 -0.30 22.86
C PRO A 91 3.48 -0.28 23.86
N THR A 92 4.60 -0.95 23.56
CA THR A 92 5.77 -1.08 24.43
C THR A 92 6.90 -0.10 24.08
N ILE A 93 6.83 0.58 22.94
CA ILE A 93 7.84 1.55 22.49
C ILE A 93 7.26 2.94 22.74
N ARG A 94 8.09 3.83 23.28
CA ARG A 94 7.70 5.20 23.64
C ARG A 94 8.26 6.19 22.64
N ASP A 95 7.43 7.15 22.24
CA ASP A 95 7.88 8.34 21.52
C ASP A 95 8.52 9.36 22.48
N ASP A 96 8.94 10.49 21.92
CA ASP A 96 9.59 11.59 22.64
C ASP A 96 8.71 12.21 23.75
N GLU A 97 7.40 11.97 23.69
CA GLU A 97 6.39 12.46 24.63
C GLU A 97 6.01 11.38 25.68
N GLY A 98 6.66 10.22 25.64
CA GLY A 98 6.40 9.10 26.53
C GLY A 98 5.11 8.34 26.24
N GLN A 99 4.50 8.55 25.06
CA GLN A 99 3.28 7.85 24.62
C GLN A 99 3.62 6.61 23.78
N PRO A 100 2.71 5.64 23.63
CA PRO A 100 2.86 4.54 22.69
C PRO A 100 3.14 5.03 21.26
N THR A 101 4.26 4.60 20.67
CA THR A 101 4.66 5.02 19.33
C THR A 101 3.64 4.55 18.28
N VAL A 102 3.21 5.47 17.42
CA VAL A 102 2.45 5.13 16.20
C VAL A 102 3.47 4.89 15.08
N ALA A 103 3.65 3.63 14.69
CA ALA A 103 4.65 3.26 13.71
C ALA A 103 4.29 3.77 12.31
N THR A 104 3.02 3.63 11.94
CA THR A 104 2.49 4.08 10.65
C THR A 104 0.97 4.21 10.72
N GLU A 105 0.41 5.02 9.84
CA GLU A 105 -1.04 5.16 9.67
C GLU A 105 -1.44 5.38 8.22
N VAL A 106 -2.66 4.99 7.88
CA VAL A 106 -3.17 5.06 6.51
C VAL A 106 -4.69 5.17 6.48
N ILE A 107 -5.20 5.77 5.41
CA ILE A 107 -6.61 5.69 5.04
C ILE A 107 -6.75 4.65 3.93
N MET A 108 -7.59 3.66 4.17
CA MET A 108 -7.95 2.65 3.19
C MET A 108 -9.41 2.83 2.79
N VAL A 109 -9.68 2.65 1.50
CA VAL A 109 -11.02 2.71 0.93
C VAL A 109 -11.38 1.32 0.47
N TYR A 110 -12.42 0.78 1.10
CA TYR A 110 -13.01 -0.50 0.74
C TYR A 110 -14.28 -0.28 -0.07
N VAL A 111 -14.61 -1.22 -0.94
CA VAL A 111 -15.85 -1.22 -1.72
C VAL A 111 -16.65 -2.45 -1.31
N ALA A 112 -17.89 -2.24 -0.86
CA ALA A 112 -18.82 -3.32 -0.56
C ALA A 112 -19.28 -3.99 -1.84
N ILE A 113 -19.26 -5.32 -1.83
CA ILE A 113 -19.65 -6.16 -2.95
C ILE A 113 -20.60 -7.26 -2.50
N ASP A 114 -21.37 -7.80 -3.44
CA ASP A 114 -22.14 -9.03 -3.26
C ASP A 114 -21.29 -10.27 -3.61
N ASP A 115 -21.93 -11.44 -3.63
CA ASP A 115 -21.28 -12.70 -3.96
C ASP A 115 -20.84 -12.77 -5.43
N ASN A 116 -21.50 -12.04 -6.33
CA ASN A 116 -21.16 -11.93 -7.75
C ASN A 116 -20.02 -10.92 -8.00
N GLY A 117 -19.60 -10.16 -6.98
CA GLY A 117 -18.60 -9.10 -7.10
C GLY A 117 -19.16 -7.75 -7.53
N GLU A 118 -20.48 -7.60 -7.60
CA GLU A 118 -21.14 -6.34 -7.93
C GLU A 118 -21.21 -5.40 -6.72
N LYS A 119 -21.10 -4.09 -6.96
CA LYS A 119 -21.06 -3.07 -5.89
C LYS A 119 -22.41 -2.99 -5.17
N VAL A 120 -22.39 -3.08 -3.85
CA VAL A 120 -23.59 -2.99 -3.00
C VAL A 120 -23.64 -1.64 -2.28
N ARG A 121 -24.85 -1.10 -2.11
CA ARG A 121 -25.05 0.14 -1.35
C ARG A 121 -24.78 -0.09 0.13
N VAL A 122 -24.00 0.79 0.75
CA VAL A 122 -23.65 0.70 2.17
C VAL A 122 -24.54 1.58 3.04
N LYS A 123 -24.72 1.16 4.30
CA LYS A 123 -25.37 1.98 5.32
C LYS A 123 -24.52 3.24 5.59
N PRO A 124 -25.12 4.45 5.56
CA PRO A 124 -24.40 5.68 5.91
C PRO A 124 -23.84 5.65 7.33
N TRP A 125 -22.59 6.08 7.49
CA TRP A 125 -21.97 6.31 8.78
C TRP A 125 -22.08 7.79 9.17
N GLU A 126 -22.63 8.04 10.36
CA GLU A 126 -22.78 9.38 10.92
C GLU A 126 -21.83 9.59 12.11
N PRO A 127 -20.92 10.57 12.05
CA PRO A 127 -20.02 10.88 13.16
C PRO A 127 -20.79 11.53 14.33
N THR A 128 -20.55 11.03 15.55
CA THR A 128 -21.23 11.52 16.77
C THR A 128 -20.39 12.52 17.58
N THR A 129 -19.09 12.62 17.32
CA THR A 129 -18.17 13.54 18.03
C THR A 129 -17.58 14.56 17.08
N ASP A 130 -17.17 15.72 17.57
CA ASP A 130 -16.63 16.79 16.71
C ASP A 130 -15.34 16.35 16.00
N ALA A 131 -14.44 15.68 16.71
CA ALA A 131 -13.26 15.07 16.10
C ALA A 131 -13.60 14.01 15.03
N ALA A 132 -14.75 13.33 15.13
CA ALA A 132 -15.21 12.41 14.08
C ALA A 132 -15.79 13.17 12.88
N LYS A 133 -16.52 14.27 13.11
CA LYS A 133 -17.06 15.14 12.04
C LYS A 133 -15.94 15.76 11.22
N GLU A 134 -14.93 16.31 11.87
CA GLU A 134 -13.76 16.89 11.19
C GLU A 134 -13.04 15.88 10.30
N ARG A 135 -12.78 14.68 10.83
CA ARG A 135 -12.17 13.60 10.05
C ARG A 135 -13.05 13.15 8.89
N ALA A 136 -14.37 13.13 9.06
CA ALA A 136 -15.31 12.78 8.00
C ALA A 136 -15.26 13.80 6.84
N VAL A 137 -15.18 15.09 7.16
CA VAL A 137 -15.02 16.16 6.15
C VAL A 137 -13.71 15.98 5.39
N LYS A 138 -12.58 15.79 6.10
CA LYS A 138 -11.27 15.54 5.47
C LYS A 138 -11.29 14.28 4.58
N ALA A 139 -11.91 13.19 5.05
CA ALA A 139 -12.00 11.93 4.31
C ALA A 139 -12.85 12.05 3.04
N LYS A 140 -13.99 12.75 3.11
CA LYS A 140 -14.85 13.01 1.95
C LYS A 140 -14.12 13.86 0.90
N ALA A 141 -13.51 14.98 1.32
CA ALA A 141 -12.76 15.85 0.41
C ALA A 141 -11.67 15.07 -0.36
N ARG A 142 -10.95 14.19 0.34
CA ARG A 142 -9.94 13.32 -0.29
C ARG A 142 -10.56 12.32 -1.25
N SER A 143 -11.72 11.74 -0.92
CA SER A 143 -12.43 10.86 -1.85
C SER A 143 -12.77 11.56 -3.16
N ASP A 144 -13.18 12.82 -3.09
CA ASP A 144 -13.55 13.62 -4.24
C ASP A 144 -12.31 13.97 -5.09
N GLN A 145 -11.17 14.29 -4.44
CA GLN A 145 -9.88 14.48 -5.11
C GLN A 145 -9.37 13.20 -5.80
N LEU A 146 -9.46 12.04 -5.15
CA LEU A 146 -9.00 10.76 -5.73
C LEU A 146 -9.76 10.37 -6.99
N LYS A 147 -11.05 10.71 -7.07
CA LYS A 147 -11.86 10.55 -8.28
C LYS A 147 -11.46 11.54 -9.38
N ALA A 148 -11.09 12.77 -9.00
CA ALA A 148 -10.66 13.79 -9.97
C ALA A 148 -9.27 13.49 -10.58
N SER A 149 -8.36 12.89 -9.82
CA SER A 149 -6.99 12.56 -10.26
C SER A 149 -6.89 11.24 -11.07
N GLU A 150 -8.02 10.61 -11.39
CA GLU A 150 -8.14 9.20 -11.82
C GLU A 150 -7.70 8.90 -13.26
N LYS A 151 -6.82 9.72 -13.88
CA LYS A 151 -6.48 9.55 -15.31
C LYS A 151 -5.02 9.75 -15.70
N SER A 152 -4.11 10.02 -14.75
CA SER A 152 -2.77 10.50 -15.12
C SER A 152 -1.70 9.41 -15.25
N LEU A 153 -1.79 8.30 -14.52
CA LEU A 153 -0.71 7.29 -14.46
C LEU A 153 -0.75 6.24 -15.58
N MET A 154 -1.94 5.89 -16.07
CA MET A 154 -2.12 4.86 -17.11
C MET A 154 -1.78 5.33 -18.52
N THR A 155 -1.63 6.64 -18.72
CA THR A 155 -1.47 7.24 -20.05
C THR A 155 0.00 7.42 -20.42
N ILE A 156 0.92 7.24 -19.47
CA ILE A 156 2.36 7.41 -19.69
C ILE A 156 2.92 6.09 -20.20
N ALA A 157 3.59 6.12 -21.36
CA ALA A 157 4.28 4.96 -21.90
C ALA A 157 5.50 4.61 -21.04
N PHE A 158 5.89 3.34 -21.04
CA PHE A 158 7.05 2.84 -20.31
C PHE A 158 8.05 2.30 -21.33
N PRO A 159 9.35 2.64 -21.21
CA PRO A 159 10.34 2.18 -22.16
C PRO A 159 10.54 0.67 -22.04
N GLU A 160 10.83 0.00 -23.16
CA GLU A 160 11.17 -1.42 -23.16
C GLU A 160 12.47 -1.67 -22.38
N GLN A 161 12.73 -2.93 -22.01
CA GLN A 161 13.87 -3.25 -21.15
C GLN A 161 15.21 -2.98 -21.85
N GLU A 162 15.24 -3.11 -23.16
CA GLU A 162 16.40 -2.87 -24.02
C GLU A 162 16.71 -1.37 -24.18
N GLU A 163 15.74 -0.50 -23.87
CA GLU A 163 15.80 0.94 -24.07
C GLU A 163 16.13 1.72 -22.79
N THR A 164 16.27 1.03 -21.66
CA THR A 164 16.39 1.63 -20.33
C THR A 164 17.60 1.09 -19.57
N THR A 165 18.14 1.95 -18.70
CA THR A 165 19.15 1.51 -17.71
C THR A 165 18.60 1.41 -16.30
N ALA A 166 17.29 1.62 -16.15
CA ALA A 166 16.61 1.36 -14.91
C ALA A 166 16.71 -0.12 -14.54
N GLU A 167 16.87 -0.40 -13.25
CA GLU A 167 16.64 -1.74 -12.74
C GLU A 167 15.15 -2.08 -12.91
N ILE A 168 14.86 -3.23 -13.50
CA ILE A 168 13.50 -3.74 -13.70
C ILE A 168 13.44 -5.16 -13.20
N ILE A 169 12.52 -5.40 -12.27
CA ILE A 169 12.21 -6.71 -11.72
C ILE A 169 10.81 -7.10 -12.15
N ARG A 170 10.66 -8.33 -12.65
CA ARG A 170 9.37 -8.94 -12.94
C ARG A 170 9.21 -10.20 -12.10
N LEU A 171 8.28 -10.17 -11.16
CA LEU A 171 7.84 -11.36 -10.45
C LEU A 171 6.66 -11.95 -11.21
N ARG A 172 6.73 -13.26 -11.51
CA ARG A 172 5.63 -14.02 -12.12
C ARG A 172 5.43 -15.29 -11.34
N PHE A 173 4.23 -15.49 -10.82
CA PHE A 173 3.91 -16.68 -10.05
C PHE A 173 2.42 -16.98 -10.08
N ILE A 174 2.11 -18.25 -9.84
CA ILE A 174 0.72 -18.67 -9.64
C ILE A 174 0.30 -18.28 -8.22
N VAL A 175 -0.84 -17.62 -8.13
CA VAL A 175 -1.41 -17.18 -6.86
C VAL A 175 -1.84 -18.39 -6.06
N SER A 176 -1.17 -18.62 -4.94
CA SER A 176 -1.45 -19.69 -4.00
C SER A 176 -1.35 -19.12 -2.60
N GLU A 177 -2.49 -18.80 -1.99
CA GLU A 177 -2.59 -18.37 -0.59
C GLU A 177 -3.28 -19.49 0.21
N PRO A 178 -2.87 -19.78 1.47
CA PRO A 178 -3.40 -20.90 2.25
C PRO A 178 -4.93 -20.89 2.37
N ASP A 179 -5.52 -19.69 2.45
CA ASP A 179 -6.97 -19.48 2.60
C ASP A 179 -7.68 -19.12 1.27
N ALA A 180 -6.93 -18.97 0.16
CA ALA A 180 -7.50 -18.69 -1.15
C ALA A 180 -7.33 -19.92 -2.07
N GLY A 181 -8.26 -20.87 -1.92
CA GLY A 181 -8.43 -21.94 -2.90
C GLY A 181 -8.65 -21.41 -4.32
N VAL A 182 -8.59 -22.28 -5.33
CA VAL A 182 -8.79 -21.88 -6.73
C VAL A 182 -10.12 -21.14 -6.91
N GLY A 183 -10.09 -19.96 -7.52
CA GLY A 183 -11.27 -19.12 -7.75
C GLY A 183 -11.73 -18.30 -6.54
N ILE A 184 -11.05 -18.40 -5.39
CA ILE A 184 -11.33 -17.57 -4.22
C ILE A 184 -10.54 -16.27 -4.32
N ARG A 185 -11.21 -15.15 -4.02
CA ARG A 185 -10.61 -13.82 -4.03
C ARG A 185 -9.47 -13.72 -3.04
N VAL A 186 -8.37 -13.12 -3.48
CA VAL A 186 -7.22 -12.78 -2.64
C VAL A 186 -7.41 -11.40 -2.01
N GLY A 187 -7.06 -11.28 -0.73
CA GLY A 187 -7.13 -10.02 0.01
C GLY A 187 -6.10 -9.00 -0.50
N GLY A 188 -6.45 -7.71 -0.42
CA GLY A 188 -5.58 -6.61 -0.86
C GLY A 188 -4.22 -6.63 -0.17
N GLY A 189 -4.18 -7.03 1.11
CA GLY A 189 -2.95 -7.19 1.90
C GLY A 189 -1.92 -8.15 1.30
N SER A 190 -2.34 -9.21 0.61
CA SER A 190 -1.43 -10.13 -0.07
C SER A 190 -0.82 -9.46 -1.31
N VAL A 191 -1.63 -8.75 -2.09
CA VAL A 191 -1.14 -7.98 -3.25
C VAL A 191 -0.15 -6.90 -2.81
N LEU A 192 -0.44 -6.17 -1.73
CA LEU A 192 0.49 -5.17 -1.16
C LEU A 192 1.83 -5.79 -0.74
N ARG A 193 1.80 -6.99 -0.17
CA ARG A 193 3.00 -7.72 0.22
C ARG A 193 3.86 -8.09 -0.99
N TRP A 194 3.26 -8.63 -2.05
CA TRP A 194 3.99 -8.98 -3.27
C TRP A 194 4.50 -7.75 -4.03
N LEU A 195 3.75 -6.65 -4.02
CA LEU A 195 4.20 -5.37 -4.56
C LEU A 195 5.46 -4.85 -3.82
N ASP A 196 5.45 -4.91 -2.49
CA ASP A 196 6.62 -4.54 -1.67
C ASP A 196 7.82 -5.45 -1.91
N GLU A 197 7.59 -6.76 -2.05
CA GLU A 197 8.64 -7.74 -2.36
C GLU A 197 9.32 -7.44 -3.69
N ALA A 198 8.56 -7.16 -4.75
CA ALA A 198 9.10 -6.75 -6.04
C ALA A 198 9.91 -5.44 -5.94
N ALA A 199 9.39 -4.46 -5.20
CA ALA A 199 10.11 -3.21 -4.96
C ALA A 199 11.42 -3.44 -4.22
N ASN A 200 11.40 -4.25 -3.16
CA ASN A 200 12.55 -4.57 -2.34
C ASN A 200 13.67 -5.19 -3.19
N VAL A 201 13.35 -6.21 -4.00
CA VAL A 201 14.32 -6.84 -4.91
C VAL A 201 14.88 -5.83 -5.91
N CYS A 202 14.05 -4.93 -6.44
CA CYS A 202 14.48 -3.87 -7.36
C CYS A 202 15.48 -2.92 -6.70
N GLY A 203 15.18 -2.43 -5.50
CA GLY A 203 16.08 -1.55 -4.75
C GLY A 203 17.37 -2.25 -4.35
N ALA A 204 17.26 -3.47 -3.81
CA ALA A 204 18.41 -4.25 -3.36
C ALA A 204 19.38 -4.57 -4.50
N ARG A 205 18.87 -4.91 -5.70
CA ARG A 205 19.71 -5.08 -6.89
C ARG A 205 20.34 -3.76 -7.35
N TRP A 206 19.67 -2.63 -7.20
CA TRP A 206 20.28 -1.36 -7.54
C TRP A 206 21.44 -0.99 -6.62
N VAL A 207 21.31 -1.16 -5.31
CA VAL A 207 22.37 -0.77 -4.36
C VAL A 207 23.35 -1.88 -4.01
N GLN A 208 23.03 -3.14 -4.35
CA GLN A 208 23.79 -4.34 -3.97
C GLN A 208 23.90 -4.50 -2.44
N ASP A 209 22.84 -4.12 -1.71
CA ASP A 209 22.72 -4.20 -0.25
C ASP A 209 21.22 -4.30 0.14
N ASN A 210 20.93 -4.49 1.43
CA ASN A 210 19.58 -4.48 1.95
C ASN A 210 18.95 -3.10 1.83
N VAL A 211 17.66 -3.08 1.52
CA VAL A 211 16.86 -1.86 1.44
C VAL A 211 15.63 -1.95 2.32
N VAL A 212 15.17 -0.80 2.79
CA VAL A 212 13.92 -0.66 3.53
C VAL A 212 13.03 0.37 2.87
N ALA A 213 11.73 0.15 2.89
CA ALA A 213 10.76 1.14 2.44
C ALA A 213 10.58 2.22 3.50
N VAL A 214 10.68 3.48 3.08
CA VAL A 214 10.36 4.66 3.91
C VAL A 214 9.02 5.26 3.55
N PHE A 215 8.56 4.97 2.32
CA PHE A 215 7.26 5.37 1.82
C PHE A 215 6.69 4.25 0.94
N ALA A 216 5.42 3.97 1.09
CA ALA A 216 4.66 3.19 0.11
C ALA A 216 3.25 3.77 0.04
N GLY A 217 2.58 3.63 -1.10
CA GLY A 217 1.15 3.86 -1.14
C GLY A 217 0.66 4.60 -2.35
N GLY A 218 -0.55 5.16 -2.19
CA GLY A 218 -1.38 5.57 -3.31
C GLY A 218 -1.59 4.41 -4.29
N VAL A 219 -1.80 3.22 -3.72
CA VAL A 219 -2.06 1.99 -4.46
C VAL A 219 -3.55 1.96 -4.76
N ARG A 220 -3.88 1.81 -6.03
CA ARG A 220 -5.25 1.62 -6.49
C ARG A 220 -5.43 0.17 -6.90
N PHE A 221 -6.57 -0.41 -6.54
CA PHE A 221 -6.98 -1.73 -6.97
C PHE A 221 -8.07 -1.58 -8.02
N GLU A 222 -7.79 -2.06 -9.22
CA GLU A 222 -8.66 -1.94 -10.38
C GLU A 222 -9.45 -3.21 -10.60
N ASN A 223 -8.77 -4.35 -10.49
CA ASN A 223 -9.35 -5.67 -10.63
C ASN A 223 -8.88 -6.58 -9.50
N MET A 224 -9.70 -7.59 -9.24
CA MET A 224 -9.45 -8.58 -8.21
C MET A 224 -8.46 -9.63 -8.70
N VAL A 225 -7.76 -10.25 -7.76
CA VAL A 225 -6.89 -11.40 -8.00
C VAL A 225 -7.52 -12.62 -7.35
N TYR A 226 -7.47 -13.76 -8.04
CA TYR A 226 -8.04 -15.00 -7.56
C TYR A 226 -6.96 -16.06 -7.33
N GLY A 227 -7.21 -16.95 -6.37
CA GLY A 227 -6.41 -18.16 -6.20
C GLY A 227 -6.34 -18.93 -7.51
N GLY A 228 -5.12 -19.28 -7.92
CA GLY A 228 -4.84 -19.98 -9.17
C GLY A 228 -4.54 -19.09 -10.39
N ASP A 229 -4.78 -17.78 -10.32
CA ASP A 229 -4.36 -16.84 -11.37
C ASP A 229 -2.83 -16.82 -11.55
N LEU A 230 -2.37 -16.37 -12.72
CA LEU A 230 -0.99 -15.95 -12.92
C LEU A 230 -0.89 -14.46 -12.58
N LEU A 231 -0.17 -14.12 -11.51
CA LEU A 231 0.12 -12.74 -11.16
C LEU A 231 1.49 -12.34 -11.71
N GLU A 232 1.53 -11.19 -12.36
CA GLU A 232 2.75 -10.52 -12.83
C GLU A 232 2.88 -9.16 -12.16
N ILE A 233 4.04 -8.90 -11.53
CA ILE A 233 4.37 -7.62 -10.92
C ILE A 233 5.65 -7.11 -11.55
N GLU A 234 5.59 -5.92 -12.15
CA GLU A 234 6.76 -5.17 -12.58
C GLU A 234 7.11 -4.09 -11.53
N ALA A 235 8.34 -4.13 -11.03
CA ALA A 235 8.96 -3.07 -10.25
C ALA A 235 10.07 -2.43 -11.08
N ARG A 236 10.01 -1.11 -11.26
CA ARG A 236 10.96 -0.35 -12.06
C ARG A 236 11.53 0.83 -11.28
N LEU A 237 12.86 0.95 -11.25
CA LEU A 237 13.51 2.16 -10.75
C LEU A 237 13.16 3.34 -11.67
N VAL A 238 12.61 4.42 -11.11
CA VAL A 238 12.18 5.60 -11.89
C VAL A 238 12.86 6.89 -11.46
N HIS A 239 13.52 6.90 -10.30
CA HIS A 239 14.28 8.04 -9.82
C HIS A 239 15.25 7.61 -8.72
N THR A 240 16.38 8.30 -8.62
CA THR A 240 17.26 8.25 -7.45
C THR A 240 17.56 9.65 -6.94
N SER A 241 17.39 9.87 -5.65
CA SER A 241 18.00 11.01 -4.97
C SER A 241 19.43 10.65 -4.50
N ALA A 242 20.04 11.52 -3.70
CA ALA A 242 21.31 11.19 -3.05
C ALA A 242 21.22 9.97 -2.12
N HIS A 243 20.04 9.70 -1.53
CA HIS A 243 19.85 8.70 -0.46
C HIS A 243 18.65 7.77 -0.65
N SER A 244 17.86 7.93 -1.72
CA SER A 244 16.62 7.18 -1.91
C SER A 244 16.40 6.75 -3.36
N MET A 245 15.69 5.64 -3.53
CA MET A 245 15.25 5.10 -4.82
C MET A 245 13.73 5.16 -4.88
N HIS A 246 13.18 5.72 -5.95
CA HIS A 246 11.74 5.64 -6.20
C HIS A 246 11.51 4.49 -7.18
N VAL A 247 10.60 3.60 -6.82
CA VAL A 247 10.27 2.39 -7.58
C VAL A 247 8.80 2.43 -7.95
N MET A 248 8.51 2.49 -9.25
CA MET A 248 7.16 2.38 -9.79
C MET A 248 6.77 0.90 -9.85
N LEU A 249 5.54 0.63 -9.42
CA LEU A 249 4.99 -0.71 -9.33
C LEU A 249 3.74 -0.83 -10.20
N ARG A 250 3.65 -1.92 -10.96
CA ARG A 250 2.49 -2.28 -11.77
C ARG A 250 2.24 -3.78 -11.67
N ALA A 251 1.00 -4.17 -11.47
CA ALA A 251 0.59 -5.55 -11.34
C ALA A 251 -0.52 -5.87 -12.34
N TRP A 252 -0.44 -7.05 -12.92
CA TRP A 252 -1.45 -7.63 -13.80
C TRP A 252 -1.75 -9.05 -13.36
N THR A 253 -2.99 -9.48 -13.59
CA THR A 253 -3.42 -10.86 -13.45
C THR A 253 -3.86 -11.40 -14.80
N SER A 254 -3.70 -12.69 -15.01
CA SER A 254 -4.32 -13.41 -16.12
C SER A 254 -4.74 -14.79 -15.64
N THR A 255 -5.63 -15.45 -16.38
CA THR A 255 -5.86 -16.86 -16.11
C THR A 255 -4.66 -17.69 -16.57
N ARG A 256 -4.59 -18.95 -16.15
CA ARG A 256 -3.52 -19.87 -16.59
C ARG A 256 -3.55 -20.18 -18.09
N PHE A 257 -4.72 -20.01 -18.72
CA PHE A 257 -4.97 -20.46 -20.09
C PHE A 257 -5.14 -19.31 -21.07
N ASP A 258 -5.45 -18.12 -20.57
CA ASP A 258 -5.61 -16.89 -21.35
C ASP A 258 -4.52 -15.89 -20.93
N PRO A 259 -3.58 -15.53 -21.83
CA PRO A 259 -2.50 -14.60 -21.53
C PRO A 259 -2.96 -13.13 -21.49
N THR A 260 -4.26 -12.85 -21.69
CA THR A 260 -4.79 -11.49 -21.63
C THR A 260 -4.54 -10.89 -20.25
N GLN A 261 -3.71 -9.85 -20.21
CA GLN A 261 -3.33 -9.17 -18.98
C GLN A 261 -4.44 -8.22 -18.51
N ILE A 262 -4.89 -8.41 -17.28
CA ILE A 262 -5.89 -7.57 -16.60
C ILE A 262 -5.14 -6.75 -15.53
N PRO A 263 -5.18 -5.41 -15.58
CA PRO A 263 -4.48 -4.58 -14.59
C PRO A 263 -5.08 -4.77 -13.20
N VAL A 264 -4.25 -5.04 -12.20
CA VAL A 264 -4.66 -5.29 -10.82
C VAL A 264 -4.44 -4.04 -9.99
N ALA A 265 -3.20 -3.55 -9.97
CA ALA A 265 -2.81 -2.45 -9.13
C ALA A 265 -1.58 -1.73 -9.66
N HIS A 266 -1.46 -0.46 -9.26
CA HIS A 266 -0.25 0.33 -9.50
C HIS A 266 0.06 1.18 -8.26
N GLY A 267 1.32 1.50 -8.05
CA GLY A 267 1.78 2.27 -6.89
C GLY A 267 3.21 2.74 -7.03
N ILE A 268 3.68 3.47 -6.03
CA ILE A 268 5.08 3.88 -5.94
C ILE A 268 5.59 3.63 -4.52
N THR A 269 6.81 3.10 -4.43
CA THR A 269 7.52 2.88 -3.19
C THR A 269 8.81 3.68 -3.22
N VAL A 270 9.17 4.28 -2.08
CA VAL A 270 10.49 4.91 -1.90
C VAL A 270 11.30 4.04 -0.93
N LEU A 271 12.46 3.63 -1.39
CA LEU A 271 13.39 2.76 -0.67
C LEU A 271 14.66 3.51 -0.32
N VAL A 272 15.29 3.12 0.78
CA VAL A 272 16.62 3.58 1.18
C VAL A 272 17.48 2.38 1.59
N ASP A 273 18.80 2.49 1.46
CA ASP A 273 19.74 1.63 2.16
C ASP A 273 19.96 2.23 3.57
N PRO A 274 19.49 1.58 4.65
CA PRO A 274 19.51 2.15 5.99
C PRO A 274 20.89 2.19 6.65
N GLY A 275 21.93 1.63 6.02
CA GLY A 275 23.25 1.52 6.63
C GLY A 275 23.28 0.73 7.94
N GLN A 276 24.42 0.82 8.66
CA GLN A 276 24.60 0.12 9.95
C GLN A 276 24.10 0.95 11.14
N ASP A 277 24.04 2.28 11.00
CA ASP A 277 23.61 3.22 12.04
C ASP A 277 22.13 3.62 11.91
N GLY A 278 21.39 3.00 10.98
CA GLY A 278 20.00 3.32 10.69
C GLY A 278 19.81 4.59 9.87
N LYS A 279 20.89 5.23 9.37
CA LYS A 279 20.81 6.39 8.50
C LYS A 279 20.95 6.01 7.03
N ALA A 280 20.13 6.63 6.20
CA ALA A 280 20.15 6.39 4.77
C ALA A 280 21.53 6.68 4.16
N LYS A 281 22.20 5.64 3.67
CA LYS A 281 23.49 5.78 2.96
C LYS A 281 23.31 6.52 1.65
N ARG A 282 24.40 7.10 1.16
CA ARG A 282 24.44 7.65 -0.18
C ARG A 282 24.45 6.51 -1.19
N ILE A 283 23.63 6.61 -2.24
CA ILE A 283 23.49 5.57 -3.27
C ILE A 283 24.06 6.03 -4.60
N ARG A 284 24.29 5.07 -5.51
CA ARG A 284 24.65 5.38 -6.89
C ARG A 284 23.48 6.06 -7.62
N PRO A 285 23.71 7.14 -8.38
CA PRO A 285 22.65 7.83 -9.10
C PRO A 285 22.26 7.06 -10.37
N TRP A 286 20.96 7.00 -10.65
CA TRP A 286 20.39 6.66 -11.94
C TRP A 286 20.09 7.94 -12.70
N HIS A 287 20.28 7.92 -14.02
CA HIS A 287 19.99 9.05 -14.89
C HIS A 287 19.16 8.55 -16.08
N PRO A 288 18.04 9.22 -16.41
CA PRO A 288 17.29 8.89 -17.62
C PRO A 288 18.15 9.13 -18.86
N ARG A 289 18.04 8.25 -19.84
CA ARG A 289 18.73 8.33 -21.15
C ARG A 289 17.77 8.67 -22.28
N THR A 290 16.50 8.32 -22.13
CA THR A 290 15.46 8.58 -23.14
C THR A 290 14.52 9.70 -22.70
N VAL A 291 13.83 10.30 -23.68
CA VAL A 291 12.75 11.27 -23.41
C VAL A 291 11.68 10.62 -22.53
N LEU A 292 11.33 9.36 -22.82
CA LEU A 292 10.32 8.64 -22.08
C LEU A 292 10.71 8.38 -20.62
N GLU A 293 11.98 8.04 -20.35
CA GLU A 293 12.49 7.92 -18.99
C GLU A 293 12.45 9.26 -18.25
N THR A 294 12.75 10.36 -18.94
CA THR A 294 12.71 11.71 -18.36
C THR A 294 11.28 12.10 -17.99
N GLU A 295 10.31 11.84 -18.86
CA GLU A 295 8.88 12.10 -18.60
C GLU A 295 8.35 11.24 -17.45
N LEU A 296 8.72 9.96 -17.42
CA LEU A 296 8.34 9.04 -16.35
C LEU A 296 8.92 9.48 -15.00
N GLU A 297 10.21 9.86 -14.96
CA GLU A 297 10.87 10.37 -13.76
C GLU A 297 10.18 11.64 -13.25
N GLN A 298 9.93 12.63 -14.11
CA GLN A 298 9.25 13.88 -13.74
C GLN A 298 7.86 13.61 -13.18
N HIS A 299 7.11 12.71 -13.81
CA HIS A 299 5.78 12.36 -13.35
C HIS A 299 5.81 11.67 -11.98
N CYS A 300 6.68 10.67 -11.80
CA CYS A 300 6.80 9.92 -10.56
C CYS A 300 7.31 10.78 -9.39
N THR A 301 8.27 11.67 -9.64
CA THR A 301 8.79 12.59 -8.61
C THR A 301 7.73 13.61 -8.17
N GLU A 302 6.98 14.17 -9.12
CA GLU A 302 5.86 15.07 -8.81
C GLU A 302 4.74 14.36 -8.04
N LEU A 303 4.41 13.11 -8.40
CA LEU A 303 3.46 12.29 -7.64
C LEU A 303 3.90 12.07 -6.19
N VAL A 304 5.18 11.74 -5.96
CA VAL A 304 5.71 11.55 -4.60
C VAL A 304 5.67 12.88 -3.82
N ARG A 305 6.04 14.00 -4.46
CA ARG A 305 5.97 15.33 -3.85
C ARG A 305 4.56 15.67 -3.38
N MET A 306 3.58 15.60 -4.27
CA MET A 306 2.16 15.84 -3.94
C MET A 306 1.67 14.91 -2.82
N ARG A 307 2.08 13.62 -2.87
CA ARG A 307 1.68 12.63 -1.86
C ARG A 307 2.28 12.88 -0.48
N ASN A 308 3.49 13.41 -0.41
CA ASN A 308 4.14 13.81 0.84
C ASN A 308 3.46 15.03 1.45
N GLU A 309 3.18 16.08 0.66
CA GLU A 309 2.47 17.28 1.12
C GLU A 309 1.10 16.92 1.74
N ILE A 310 0.39 15.96 1.12
CA ILE A 310 -0.91 15.49 1.62
C ILE A 310 -0.79 14.71 2.94
N ALA A 311 0.28 13.93 3.15
CA ALA A 311 0.43 13.13 4.37
C ALA A 311 0.59 14.01 5.62
N TYR A 312 1.34 15.13 5.52
CA TYR A 312 1.52 16.07 6.63
C TYR A 312 0.22 16.76 7.08
N SER A 313 -0.80 16.85 6.22
CA SER A 313 -2.09 17.48 6.56
C SER A 313 -2.99 16.66 7.52
N TRP A 314 -2.64 15.39 7.76
CA TRP A 314 -3.39 14.46 8.62
C TRP A 314 -2.76 14.24 10.01
N ALA A 315 -1.46 14.48 10.14
CA ALA A 315 -0.72 14.33 11.40
C ALA A 315 -0.98 15.47 12.41
N VAL A 316 -1.79 16.48 12.03
CA VAL A 316 -2.23 17.60 12.86
C VAL A 316 -3.72 17.52 13.15
#